data_AF-A0A2D8EUU0-F1
#
_entry.id   AF-A0A2D8EUU0-F1
#
_cell.length_a   1.000
_cell.length_b   1.000
_cell.length_c   1.000
_cell.angle_alpha   90.00
_cell.angle_beta   90.00
_cell.angle_gamma   90.00
#
_symmetry.space_group_name_H-M   'P 1'
#
loop_
_entity.id
_entity.type
_entity.pdbx_description
1 polymer ?
#
loop_
_entity_poly.entity_id
_entity_poly.type
_entity_poly.pdbx_seq_one_letter_code
_entity_poly.pdbx_strand_id
1 'polypeptide(L)'
;QLDTQIIEVPEWGLTGDKAIHTKPFNMLEKQKIFKGATNTDLLVLIDVIVEKALTKDGEKMFNASHILSFKTKADTNVIADVATKIMGTGNESIEDYKKN
;
A
#
# COMPACT_ATOMS: atom_id res chain seq x y z
N GLN A 1 -11.05 -10.10 -13.48
CA GLN A 1 -11.05 -9.79 -12.03
C GLN A 1 -9.64 -9.32 -11.71
N LEU A 2 -9.45 -8.09 -11.21
CA LEU A 2 -8.12 -7.61 -10.84
C LEU A 2 -7.73 -8.30 -9.54
N ASP A 3 -6.61 -9.02 -9.56
CA ASP A 3 -6.09 -9.77 -8.42
C ASP A 3 -5.84 -8.81 -7.24
N THR A 4 -6.34 -9.14 -6.05
CA THR A 4 -6.17 -8.31 -4.85
C THR A 4 -5.05 -8.91 -4.03
N GLN A 5 -3.94 -8.18 -3.93
CA GLN A 5 -2.78 -8.58 -3.16
C GLN A 5 -3.00 -8.28 -1.67
N ILE A 6 -2.55 -9.19 -0.82
CA ILE A 6 -2.59 -9.05 0.64
C ILE A 6 -1.17 -8.77 1.13
N ILE A 7 -1.02 -7.73 1.94
CA ILE A 7 0.27 -7.29 2.50
C ILE A 7 0.13 -7.25 4.02
N GLU A 8 0.90 -8.10 4.69
CA GLU A 8 1.01 -8.09 6.14
C GLU A 8 2.12 -7.15 6.58
N VAL A 9 1.82 -6.32 7.57
CA VAL A 9 2.74 -5.34 8.16
C VAL A 9 2.72 -5.54 9.69
N PRO A 10 3.50 -6.49 10.21
CA PRO A 10 3.51 -6.80 11.64
C PRO A 10 3.93 -5.60 12.50
N GLU A 11 4.79 -4.73 12.00
CA GLU A 11 5.25 -3.51 12.67
C GLU A 11 4.11 -2.52 12.97
N TRP A 12 3.04 -2.56 12.17
CA TRP A 12 1.85 -1.73 12.37
C TRP A 12 0.67 -2.53 12.98
N GLY A 13 0.87 -3.81 13.29
CA GLY A 13 -0.18 -4.71 13.76
C GLY A 13 -1.23 -5.04 12.68
N LEU A 14 -0.89 -4.89 11.40
CA LEU A 14 -1.76 -5.15 10.26
C LEU A 14 -1.46 -6.55 9.71
N THR A 15 -2.00 -7.57 10.37
CA THR A 15 -1.81 -8.99 10.05
C THR A 15 -3.16 -9.71 10.04
N GLY A 16 -3.23 -10.86 9.36
CA GLY A 16 -4.46 -11.65 9.24
C GLY A 16 -5.63 -10.83 8.67
N ASP A 17 -6.78 -10.80 9.37
CA ASP A 17 -7.97 -10.04 8.97
C ASP A 17 -7.76 -8.51 8.86
N LYS A 18 -6.68 -7.99 9.45
CA LYS A 18 -6.30 -6.56 9.40
C LYS A 18 -5.20 -6.26 8.38
N ALA A 19 -4.78 -7.26 7.59
CA ALA A 19 -3.79 -7.05 6.55
C ALA A 19 -4.24 -5.99 5.55
N ILE A 20 -3.28 -5.39 4.86
CA ILE A 20 -3.55 -4.41 3.81
C ILE A 20 -3.95 -5.17 2.55
N HIS A 21 -5.15 -4.94 2.06
CA HIS A 21 -5.58 -5.40 0.75
C HIS A 21 -5.29 -4.32 -0.28
N THR A 22 -4.73 -4.69 -1.42
CA THR A 22 -4.43 -3.71 -2.45
C THR A 22 -4.70 -4.25 -3.84
N LYS A 23 -5.04 -3.34 -4.75
CA LYS A 23 -5.31 -3.67 -6.16
C LYS A 23 -4.23 -3.05 -7.02
N PRO A 24 -3.84 -3.69 -8.14
CA PRO A 24 -2.85 -3.15 -9.05
C PRO A 24 -3.24 -1.75 -9.52
N PHE A 25 -2.23 -0.91 -9.73
CA PHE A 25 -2.42 0.41 -10.31
C PHE A 25 -2.87 0.32 -11.75
N ASN A 26 -3.87 1.12 -12.12
CA ASN A 26 -4.04 1.48 -13.52
C ASN A 26 -3.10 2.63 -13.90
N MET A 27 -2.96 2.86 -15.21
CA MET A 27 -2.04 3.86 -15.76
C MET A 27 -2.33 5.29 -15.26
N LEU A 28 -3.60 5.66 -15.08
CA LEU A 28 -4.00 6.99 -14.62
C LEU A 28 -3.66 7.21 -13.13
N GLU A 29 -3.87 6.20 -12.28
CA GLU A 29 -3.50 6.26 -10.87
C GLU A 29 -1.98 6.39 -10.71
N LYS A 30 -1.21 5.60 -11.46
CA LYS A 30 0.25 5.69 -11.46
C LYS A 30 0.70 7.06 -11.95
N GLN A 31 0.12 7.58 -13.03
CA GLN A 31 0.43 8.95 -13.46
C GLN A 31 0.09 9.98 -12.37
N LYS A 32 -1.08 9.92 -11.73
CA LYS A 32 -1.50 10.87 -10.70
C LYS A 32 -0.51 10.97 -9.53
N ILE A 33 -0.06 9.83 -9.02
CA ILE A 33 0.86 9.76 -7.88
C ILE A 33 2.27 10.22 -8.27
N PHE A 34 2.72 9.86 -9.47
CA PHE A 34 4.10 10.13 -9.91
C PHE A 34 4.29 11.45 -10.66
N LYS A 35 3.22 12.17 -11.03
CA LYS A 35 3.28 13.40 -11.86
C LYS A 35 4.09 14.56 -11.23
N GLY A 36 4.36 14.50 -9.94
CA GLY A 36 5.19 15.47 -9.21
C GLY A 36 6.32 14.85 -8.39
N ALA A 37 6.55 13.55 -8.52
CA ALA A 37 7.53 12.82 -7.74
C ALA A 37 8.95 13.01 -8.32
N THR A 38 9.83 13.71 -7.62
CA THR A 38 11.27 13.76 -7.95
C THR A 38 12.02 12.67 -7.18
N ASN A 39 12.27 11.52 -7.83
CA ASN A 39 13.13 10.36 -7.49
C ASN A 39 13.23 9.79 -6.05
N THR A 40 12.83 10.48 -4.99
CA THR A 40 13.18 10.12 -3.60
C THR A 40 12.21 10.67 -2.56
N ASP A 41 11.01 11.10 -2.95
CA ASP A 41 10.06 11.65 -1.99
C ASP A 41 9.37 10.51 -1.22
N LEU A 42 9.81 10.28 0.02
CA LEU A 42 9.10 9.45 1.01
C LEU A 42 7.61 9.82 1.09
N LEU A 43 7.28 11.07 0.76
CA LEU A 43 5.91 11.57 0.61
C LEU A 43 5.09 10.77 -0.41
N VAL A 44 5.69 10.44 -1.57
CA VAL A 44 5.05 9.68 -2.63
C VAL A 44 4.78 8.25 -2.19
N LEU A 45 5.68 7.66 -1.40
CA LEU A 45 5.49 6.31 -0.83
C LEU A 45 4.32 6.29 0.16
N ILE A 46 4.17 7.35 0.96
CA ILE A 46 3.01 7.51 1.85
C ILE A 46 1.74 7.67 1.01
N ASP A 47 1.76 8.46 -0.07
CA ASP A 47 0.59 8.62 -0.96
C ASP A 47 0.18 7.31 -1.64
N VAL A 48 1.14 6.48 -2.05
CA VAL A 48 0.89 5.11 -2.55
C VAL A 48 0.11 4.29 -1.52
N ILE A 49 0.56 4.28 -0.27
CA ILE A 49 -0.08 3.52 0.81
C ILE A 49 -1.49 4.07 1.07
N VAL A 50 -1.65 5.39 1.18
CA VAL A 50 -2.94 6.02 1.49
C VAL A 50 -3.97 5.82 0.36
N GLU A 51 -3.56 5.88 -0.90
CA GLU A 51 -4.49 5.70 -2.02
C GLU A 51 -4.88 4.23 -2.24
N LYS A 52 -4.01 3.27 -1.91
CA LYS A 52 -4.17 1.87 -2.32
C LYS A 52 -4.32 0.86 -1.20
N ALA A 53 -4.07 1.23 0.05
CA ALA A 53 -4.33 0.36 1.18
C ALA A 53 -5.84 0.30 1.46
N LEU A 54 -6.39 -0.89 1.29
CA LEU A 54 -7.78 -1.21 1.54
C LEU A 54 -7.89 -2.21 2.69
N THR A 55 -9.03 -2.21 3.37
CA THR A 55 -9.44 -3.30 4.26
C THR A 55 -9.84 -4.52 3.45
N LYS A 56 -10.06 -5.66 4.12
CA LYS A 56 -10.62 -6.87 3.49
C LYS A 56 -11.94 -6.64 2.75
N ASP A 57 -12.72 -5.66 3.22
CA ASP A 57 -14.01 -5.28 2.66
C ASP A 57 -13.87 -4.30 1.46
N GLY A 58 -12.65 -3.90 1.12
CA GLY A 58 -12.34 -3.00 0.02
C GLY A 58 -12.48 -1.51 0.35
N GLU A 59 -12.61 -1.16 1.63
CA GLU A 59 -12.69 0.23 2.10
C GLU A 59 -11.30 0.81 2.32
N LYS A 60 -11.12 2.13 2.14
CA LYS A 60 -9.82 2.76 2.38
C LYS A 60 -9.39 2.63 3.85
N MET A 61 -8.21 2.08 4.07
CA MET A 61 -7.65 1.89 5.42
C MET A 61 -7.04 3.19 5.98
N PHE A 62 -6.49 4.03 5.10
CA PHE A 62 -5.87 5.29 5.49
C PHE A 62 -6.47 6.47 4.72
N ASN A 63 -6.24 7.66 5.24
CA ASN A 63 -6.66 8.92 4.65
C ASN A 63 -5.63 10.01 4.94
N ALA A 64 -5.89 11.24 4.48
CA ALA A 64 -4.98 12.37 4.63
C ALA A 64 -4.58 12.70 6.09
N SER A 65 -5.41 12.39 7.10
CA SER A 65 -5.05 12.66 8.50
C SER A 65 -3.96 11.72 9.01
N HIS A 66 -3.78 10.56 8.39
CA HIS A 66 -2.75 9.58 8.76
C HIS A 66 -1.37 9.95 8.20
N ILE A 67 -1.30 10.83 7.19
CA ILE A 67 -0.05 11.26 6.56
C ILE A 67 0.93 11.83 7.59
N LEU A 68 0.45 12.64 8.54
CA LEU A 68 1.32 13.22 9.58
C LEU A 68 1.91 12.14 10.50
N SER A 69 1.12 11.12 10.83
CA SER A 69 1.58 9.98 11.63
C SER A 69 2.65 9.19 10.89
N PHE A 70 2.49 8.96 9.58
CA PHE A 70 3.54 8.33 8.77
C PHE A 70 4.82 9.15 8.74
N LYS A 71 4.73 10.49 8.61
CA LYS A 71 5.90 11.37 8.58
C LYS A 71 6.67 11.45 9.90
N THR A 72 6.00 11.25 11.03
CA THR A 72 6.57 11.55 12.36
C THR A 72 6.80 10.32 13.24
N LYS A 73 6.12 9.21 12.97
CA LYS A 73 6.11 8.03 13.83
C LYS A 73 6.43 6.72 13.12
N ALA A 74 6.20 6.63 11.81
CA ALA A 74 6.43 5.39 11.09
C ALA A 74 7.89 5.29 10.61
N ASP A 75 8.44 4.07 10.68
CA ASP A 75 9.78 3.77 10.18
C ASP A 75 9.81 3.92 8.65
N THR A 76 10.77 4.70 8.14
CA THR A 76 10.86 4.99 6.70
C THR A 76 11.19 3.77 5.85
N ASN A 77 11.88 2.76 6.42
CA ASN A 77 12.16 1.50 5.73
C ASN A 77 10.88 0.67 5.60
N VAL A 78 10.06 0.62 6.65
CA VAL A 78 8.76 -0.08 6.61
C VAL A 78 7.82 0.59 5.61
N ILE A 79 7.77 1.93 5.58
CA ILE A 79 7.00 2.67 4.56
C ILE A 79 7.46 2.30 3.15
N ALA A 80 8.78 2.28 2.91
CA ALA A 80 9.33 1.96 1.60
C ALA A 80 9.04 0.51 1.17
N ASP A 81 9.17 -0.45 2.09
CA ASP A 81 8.85 -1.86 1.85
C ASP A 81 7.37 -2.04 1.49
N VAL A 82 6.46 -1.50 2.30
CA VAL A 82 5.01 -1.61 2.07
C VAL A 82 4.60 -0.94 0.76
N ALA A 83 5.11 0.26 0.48
CA ALA A 83 4.83 0.94 -0.79
C ALA A 83 5.35 0.15 -2.00
N THR A 84 6.55 -0.44 -1.90
CA THR A 84 7.14 -1.28 -2.95
C THR A 84 6.32 -2.54 -3.20
N LYS A 85 5.81 -3.17 -2.14
CA LYS A 85 4.89 -4.31 -2.23
C LYS A 85 3.58 -3.90 -2.90
N ILE A 86 2.99 -2.76 -2.54
CA ILE A 86 1.75 -2.22 -3.15
C ILE A 86 1.95 -1.92 -4.65
N MET A 87 3.11 -1.38 -5.03
CA MET A 87 3.42 -1.10 -6.44
C MET A 87 3.63 -2.36 -7.28
N GLY A 88 3.63 -3.54 -6.66
CA GLY A 88 3.79 -4.83 -7.34
C GLY A 88 5.21 -5.08 -7.83
N THR A 89 6.20 -4.28 -7.40
CA THR A 89 7.61 -4.48 -7.73
C THR A 89 8.31 -5.47 -6.79
N GLY A 90 7.60 -5.98 -5.78
CA GLY A 90 8.11 -6.93 -4.79
C GLY A 90 7.36 -8.28 -4.74
N ASN A 91 6.55 -8.63 -5.74
CA ASN A 91 5.84 -9.92 -5.72
C ASN A 91 6.73 -11.07 -6.22
N GLU A 92 7.35 -11.76 -5.27
CA GLU A 92 7.30 -13.22 -5.28
C GLU A 92 5.92 -13.64 -4.77
N SER A 93 5.26 -14.48 -5.57
CA SER A 93 3.95 -15.07 -5.41
C SER A 93 3.45 -15.25 -3.96
N ILE A 94 2.34 -14.59 -3.61
CA ILE A 94 1.41 -15.17 -2.63
C ILE A 94 0.25 -15.73 -3.44
N GLU A 95 0.42 -16.99 -3.82
CA GLU A 95 -0.66 -17.84 -4.29
C GLU A 95 -1.75 -17.94 -3.21
N ASP A 96 -3.00 -18.04 -3.66
CA ASP A 96 -4.12 -18.67 -2.95
C ASP A 96 -4.83 -17.87 -1.84
N TYR A 97 -5.80 -17.05 -2.26
CA TYR A 97 -7.12 -17.09 -1.61
C TYR A 97 -8.16 -17.56 -2.63
N LYS A 98 -8.03 -18.83 -3.04
CA LYS A 98 -9.16 -19.61 -3.55
C LYS A 98 -10.05 -20.00 -2.37
N LYS A 99 -11.32 -19.62 -2.46
CA LYS A 99 -12.50 -20.47 -2.20
C LYS A 99 -13.72 -19.60 -2.52
N ASN A 100 -14.34 -19.85 -3.66
CA ASN A 100 -15.59 -20.63 -3.77
C ASN A 100 -16.74 -19.96 -3.03
#